data_AF-A0A381XHG9-F1
#
_entry.id   AF-A0A381XHG9-F1
#
_cell.length_a   1.000
_cell.length_b   1.000
_cell.length_c   1.000
_cell.angle_alpha   90.00
_cell.angle_beta   90.00
_cell.angle_gamma   90.00
#
_symmetry.space_group_name_H-M   'P 1'
#
loop_
_entity.id
_entity.type
_entity.pdbx_description
1 polymer ?
#
loop_
_entity_poly.entity_id
_entity_poly.type
_entity_poly.pdbx_seq_one_letter_code
_entity_poly.pdbx_strand_id
1 'polypeptide(L)'
;MADENSYLGNNLLKGLGIPHKFTKEEIGEYIKCKDDPIYFLENYVKVVHVDEGLVPFKMYKFQRKLVEAIIENRNVIVKSGR
;
A
#
# COMPACT_ATOMS: atom_id res chain seq x y z
N MET A 1 2.73 -18.01 19.22
CA MET A 1 3.76 -18.79 18.51
C MET A 1 4.08 -18.02 17.25
N ALA A 2 5.35 -17.69 17.00
CA ALA A 2 5.73 -16.95 15.80
C ALA A 2 5.43 -17.80 14.57
N ASP A 3 4.78 -17.22 13.57
CA ASP A 3 4.54 -17.90 12.30
C ASP A 3 5.90 -18.22 11.67
N GLU A 4 6.17 -19.48 11.29
CA GLU A 4 7.45 -19.88 10.68
C GLU A 4 7.75 -19.08 9.41
N ASN A 5 6.71 -18.48 8.82
CA ASN A 5 6.79 -17.64 7.64
C ASN A 5 7.00 -16.14 7.93
N SER A 6 7.19 -15.75 9.19
CA SER A 6 7.37 -14.35 9.61
C SER A 6 8.84 -13.92 9.63
N TYR A 7 9.09 -12.64 9.33
CA TYR A 7 10.44 -12.08 9.38
C TYR A 7 10.82 -11.67 10.81
N LEU A 8 11.89 -12.26 11.36
CA LEU A 8 12.44 -11.97 12.70
C LEU A 8 11.38 -11.99 13.82
N GLY A 9 10.40 -12.88 13.73
CA GLY A 9 9.30 -13.00 14.70
C GLY A 9 8.22 -11.91 14.61
N ASN A 10 8.30 -11.03 13.62
CA ASN A 10 7.25 -10.05 13.34
C ASN A 10 6.22 -10.62 12.37
N ASN A 11 5.07 -11.04 12.90
CA ASN A 11 3.97 -11.63 12.12
C ASN A 11 3.39 -10.70 11.04
N LEU A 12 3.64 -9.38 11.08
CA LEU A 12 3.20 -8.43 10.05
C LEU A 12 4.15 -8.38 8.84
N LEU A 13 5.32 -9.00 8.94
CA LEU A 13 6.33 -9.01 7.89
C LEU A 13 6.47 -10.42 7.33
N LYS A 14 6.28 -10.55 6.02
CA LYS A 14 6.54 -11.79 5.30
C LYS A 14 8.04 -12.09 5.30
N GLY A 15 8.41 -13.33 5.64
CA GLY A 15 9.79 -13.81 5.58
C GLY A 15 10.35 -13.88 4.15
N LEU A 16 11.69 -13.86 4.05
CA LEU A 16 12.41 -13.89 2.79
C LEU A 16 12.35 -15.28 2.14
N GLY A 17 12.22 -15.32 0.80
CA GLY A 17 12.27 -16.57 0.03
C GLY A 17 11.04 -17.47 0.14
N ILE A 18 9.99 -17.03 0.84
CA ILE A 18 8.78 -17.84 1.05
C ILE A 18 7.91 -17.80 -0.23
N PRO A 19 7.73 -18.97 -0.89
CA PRO A 19 6.91 -19.04 -2.10
C PRO A 19 5.45 -18.75 -1.74
N HIS A 20 4.81 -17.86 -2.49
CA HIS A 20 3.39 -17.61 -2.39
C HIS A 20 2.71 -18.12 -3.66
N LYS A 21 1.80 -19.08 -3.48
CA LYS A 21 1.05 -19.69 -4.58
C LYS A 21 -0.12 -18.78 -4.93
N PHE A 22 0.09 -17.90 -5.90
CA PHE A 22 -0.95 -16.98 -6.34
C PHE A 22 -2.11 -17.72 -7.03
N THR A 23 -3.34 -17.34 -6.69
CA THR A 23 -4.53 -17.66 -7.46
C THR A 23 -4.68 -16.73 -8.67
N LYS A 24 -5.60 -17.03 -9.58
CA LYS A 24 -5.86 -16.15 -10.74
C LYS A 24 -6.40 -14.80 -10.31
N GLU A 25 -7.25 -14.80 -9.29
CA GLU A 25 -7.87 -13.61 -8.71
C GLU A 25 -6.81 -12.73 -8.04
N GLU A 26 -5.89 -13.31 -7.29
CA GLU A 26 -4.78 -12.58 -6.64
C GLU A 26 -3.83 -11.95 -7.68
N ILE A 27 -3.55 -12.65 -8.78
CA ILE A 27 -2.76 -12.07 -9.88
C ILE A 27 -3.51 -10.90 -10.52
N GLY A 28 -4.82 -11.05 -10.75
CA GLY A 28 -5.66 -9.98 -11.28
C GLY A 28 -5.64 -8.75 -10.38
N GLU A 29 -5.78 -8.94 -9.08
CA GLU A 29 -5.76 -7.86 -8.10
C GLU A 29 -4.37 -7.21 -7.99
N TYR A 30 -3.30 -8.00 -8.08
CA TYR A 30 -1.94 -7.50 -8.10
C TYR A 30 -1.68 -6.59 -9.32
N ILE A 31 -2.13 -6.99 -10.50
CA ILE A 31 -2.05 -6.19 -11.72
C ILE A 31 -2.88 -4.92 -11.58
N LYS A 32 -4.10 -5.02 -11.05
CA LYS A 32 -4.97 -3.87 -10.79
C LYS A 32 -4.30 -2.85 -9.86
N CYS A 33 -3.68 -3.31 -8.76
CA CYS A 33 -2.95 -2.44 -7.83
C CYS A 33 -1.74 -1.77 -8.49
N LYS A 34 -1.06 -2.48 -9.41
CA LYS A 34 0.07 -1.94 -10.17
C LYS A 34 -0.37 -0.84 -11.15
N ASP A 35 -1.47 -1.07 -11.85
CA ASP A 35 -1.96 -0.16 -12.90
C ASP A 35 -2.77 1.01 -12.33
N ASP A 36 -3.42 0.84 -11.17
CA ASP A 36 -4.12 1.89 -10.42
C ASP A 36 -3.56 2.04 -8.99
N PRO A 37 -2.51 2.86 -8.81
CA PRO A 37 -1.93 3.08 -7.49
C PRO A 37 -2.87 3.82 -6.52
N ILE A 38 -3.83 4.60 -7.01
CA ILE A 38 -4.83 5.26 -6.16
C ILE A 38 -5.72 4.21 -5.52
N TYR A 39 -6.21 3.27 -6.32
CA TYR A 39 -6.98 2.13 -5.83
C TYR A 39 -6.19 1.32 -4.80
N PHE A 40 -4.90 1.06 -5.06
CA PHE A 40 -4.03 0.39 -4.08
C PHE A 40 -3.97 1.15 -2.75
N LEU A 41 -3.71 2.46 -2.80
CA LEU A 41 -3.60 3.31 -1.61
C LEU A 41 -4.90 3.33 -0.78
N GLU A 42 -6.07 3.38 -1.42
CA GLU A 42 -7.35 3.47 -0.70
C GLU A 42 -7.84 2.12 -0.13
N ASN A 43 -7.43 0.99 -0.72
CA ASN A 43 -7.95 -0.33 -0.33
C ASN A 43 -6.98 -1.15 0.55
N TYR A 44 -5.66 -0.95 0.38
CA TYR A 44 -4.66 -1.82 1.01
C TYR A 44 -3.74 -1.10 2.00
N VAL A 45 -3.62 0.23 1.92
CA VAL A 45 -2.80 1.00 2.86
C VAL A 45 -3.61 1.41 4.09
N LYS A 46 -2.99 1.27 5.26
CA LYS A 46 -3.56 1.64 6.56
C LYS A 46 -2.65 2.63 7.28
N VAL A 47 -3.26 3.51 8.06
CA VAL A 47 -2.58 4.44 8.95
C VAL A 47 -2.97 4.17 10.39
N VAL A 48 -2.08 4.51 11.32
CA VAL A 48 -2.36 4.40 12.75
C VAL A 48 -3.10 5.65 13.19
N HIS A 49 -4.40 5.50 13.48
CA HIS A 49 -5.19 6.48 14.20
C HIS A 49 -4.95 6.32 15.71
N VAL A 50 -4.88 7.43 16.44
CA VAL A 50 -4.56 7.44 17.88
C VAL A 50 -5.60 6.65 18.68
N ASP A 51 -6.87 6.86 18.37
CA ASP A 51 -7.98 6.24 19.13
C ASP A 51 -8.52 4.96 18.47
N GLU A 52 -8.44 4.85 17.14
CA GLU A 52 -9.11 3.78 16.36
C GLU A 52 -8.14 2.68 15.90
N GLY A 53 -6.84 2.85 16.15
CA GLY A 53 -5.82 1.92 15.70
C GLY A 53 -5.63 1.94 14.18
N LEU A 54 -5.46 0.78 13.56
CA LEU A 54 -5.18 0.68 12.12
C LEU A 54 -6.45 0.92 11.29
N VAL A 55 -6.55 2.11 10.70
CA VAL A 55 -7.67 2.50 9.83
C VAL A 55 -7.23 2.59 8.36
N PRO A 56 -8.13 2.34 7.39
CA PRO A 56 -7.83 2.52 5.97
C PRO A 56 -7.38 3.96 5.65
N PHE A 57 -6.36 4.10 4.82
CA PHE A 57 -5.85 5.40 4.40
C PHE A 57 -6.85 6.08 3.46
N LYS A 58 -7.41 7.21 3.92
CA LYS A 58 -8.31 8.05 3.10
C LYS A 58 -7.55 9.31 2.69
N MET A 59 -7.32 9.44 1.38
CA MET A 59 -6.59 10.59 0.85
C MET A 59 -7.42 11.87 0.94
N TYR A 60 -6.77 12.96 1.38
CA TYR A 60 -7.28 14.29 1.15
C TYR A 60 -7.23 14.65 -0.34
N LYS A 61 -8.06 15.61 -0.76
CA LYS A 61 -8.15 16.04 -2.16
C LYS A 61 -6.81 16.45 -2.76
N PHE A 62 -5.93 17.09 -1.99
CA PHE A 62 -4.61 17.48 -2.49
C PHE A 62 -3.66 16.29 -2.62
N GLN A 63 -3.77 15.28 -1.75
CA GLN A 63 -2.93 14.08 -1.79
C GLN A 63 -3.27 13.25 -3.03
N ARG A 64 -4.57 13.14 -3.36
CA ARG A 64 -5.01 12.50 -4.61
C ARG A 64 -4.39 13.20 -5.84
N LYS A 65 -4.48 14.53 -5.93
CA LYS A 65 -3.85 15.31 -7.02
C LYS A 65 -2.34 15.12 -7.09
N LEU A 66 -1.69 15.01 -5.93
CA LEU A 66 -0.25 14.76 -5.86
C LEU A 66 0.10 13.38 -6.40
N VAL A 67 -0.63 12.35 -5.98
CA VAL A 67 -0.43 10.97 -6.45
C VAL A 67 -0.68 10.88 -7.96
N GLU A 68 -1.76 11.46 -8.46
CA GLU A 68 -2.05 11.57 -9.91
C GLU A 68 -0.87 12.19 -10.65
N ALA A 69 -0.38 13.35 -10.19
CA ALA A 69 0.76 14.02 -10.82
C ALA A 69 2.03 13.14 -10.86
N ILE A 70 2.31 12.40 -9.78
CA ILE A 70 3.49 11.50 -9.69
C ILE A 70 3.38 10.31 -10.65
N ILE A 71 2.18 9.76 -10.82
CA ILE A 71 1.97 8.59 -11.70
C ILE A 71 2.05 9.01 -13.17
N GLU A 72 1.51 10.18 -13.51
CA GLU A 72 1.43 10.65 -14.89
C GLU A 72 2.74 11.27 -15.40
N ASN A 73 3.62 11.70 -14.50
CA ASN A 73 4.83 12.43 -14.86
C ASN A 73 6.08 11.78 -14.29
N ARG A 74 7.11 11.64 -15.14
CA ARG A 74 8.42 11.11 -14.72
C ARG A 74 9.10 11.96 -13.64
N ASN A 75 8.90 13.28 -13.66
CA ASN A 75 9.49 14.22 -12.72
C ASN A 75 8.41 15.18 -12.19
N VAL A 76 8.27 15.30 -10.88
CA VAL A 76 7.30 16.19 -10.22
C VAL A 76 7.99 17.03 -9.15
N ILE A 77 7.77 18.34 -9.16
CA ILE A 77 8.21 19.25 -8.08
C ILE A 77 6.97 19.59 -7.25
N VAL A 78 7.03 19.31 -5.95
CA VAL A 78 5.95 19.58 -5.00
C VAL A 78 6.38 20.68 -4.05
N LYS A 79 5.60 21.76 -4.00
CA LYS A 79 5.77 22.82 -3.01
C LYS A 79 4.56 22.84 -2.09
N SER A 80 4.70 22.27 -0.90
CA SER A 80 3.63 22.23 0.11
C SER A 80 3.92 23.17 1.28
N GLY A 81 2.85 23.65 1.93
CA GLY A 81 2.94 24.22 3.28
C GLY A 81 3.20 23.12 4.31
N ARG A 82 3.49 23.53 5.55
CA ARG A 82 3.46 22.64 6.73
C ARG A 82 2.11 22.74 7.40
#